data_AF-A0A2D4KAZ7-F1
#
_entry.id   AF-A0A2D4KAZ7-F1
#
_cell.length_a   1.000
_cell.length_b   1.000
_cell.length_c   1.000
_cell.angle_alpha   90.00
_cell.angle_beta   90.00
_cell.angle_gamma   90.00
#
_symmetry.space_group_name_H-M   'P 1'
#
loop_
_entity.id
_entity.type
_entity.pdbx_description
1 polymer ?
#
loop_
_entity_poly.entity_id
_entity_poly.type
_entity_poly.pdbx_seq_one_letter_code
_entity_poly.pdbx_strand_id
1 'polypeptide(L)'
;GLVGNGMTIYLLAYCIKRNPFTTFILNLSIADFGVLASLIMTDIFVTVSTLGKRNNIVQTFFFLFFELFFFTYSASQFLLTAISLDRCVAVLFPLWHRCHRPPYLPTLVCVLIWILSFLLSAVHFIL
;
A
#
# COMPACT_ATOMS: atom_id res chain seq x y z
N GLY A 1 -6.35 -1.17 -12.86
CA GLY A 1 -5.95 -0.47 -11.63
C GLY A 1 -6.94 -0.75 -10.52
N LEU A 2 -7.89 0.16 -10.27
CA LEU A 2 -8.73 0.15 -9.07
C LEU A 2 -9.65 -1.08 -8.97
N VAL A 3 -10.35 -1.42 -10.05
CA VAL A 3 -11.19 -2.63 -10.14
C VAL A 3 -10.35 -3.90 -9.99
N GLY A 4 -9.16 -3.94 -10.58
CA GLY A 4 -8.23 -5.07 -10.48
C GLY A 4 -7.77 -5.29 -9.03
N ASN A 5 -7.28 -4.23 -8.38
CA ASN A 5 -6.85 -4.29 -6.98
C ASN A 5 -8.03 -4.64 -6.07
N GLY A 6 -9.20 -4.05 -6.27
CA GLY A 6 -10.43 -4.40 -5.53
C GLY A 6 -10.83 -5.87 -5.69
N MET A 7 -10.76 -6.42 -6.90
CA MET A 7 -11.05 -7.84 -7.15
C MET A 7 -10.02 -8.75 -6.47
N THR A 8 -8.73 -8.40 -6.51
CA THR A 8 -7.71 -9.18 -5.79
C THR A 8 -7.95 -9.17 -4.28
N ILE A 9 -8.34 -8.03 -3.69
CA ILE A 9 -8.70 -7.95 -2.27
C ILE A 9 -9.87 -8.88 -1.97
N TYR A 10 -10.94 -8.82 -2.78
CA TYR A 10 -12.11 -9.68 -2.62
C TYR A 10 -11.75 -11.17 -2.68
N LEU A 11 -10.99 -11.58 -3.71
CA LEU A 11 -10.57 -12.97 -3.91
C LEU A 11 -9.68 -13.47 -2.75
N LEU A 12 -8.70 -12.67 -2.33
CA LEU A 12 -7.74 -13.06 -1.30
C LEU A 12 -8.34 -13.01 0.11
N ALA A 13 -9.33 -12.13 0.36
CA ALA A 13 -9.99 -12.02 1.65
C ALA A 13 -11.05 -13.11 1.86
N TYR A 14 -11.81 -13.48 0.83
CA TYR A 14 -12.98 -14.34 0.97
C TYR A 14 -12.86 -15.71 0.29
N CYS A 15 -12.11 -15.83 -0.81
CA CYS A 15 -12.09 -17.06 -1.61
C CYS A 15 -10.88 -17.95 -1.35
N ILE A 16 -9.74 -17.40 -0.88
CA ILE A 16 -8.47 -18.12 -0.78
C ILE A 16 -8.03 -18.26 0.68
N LYS A 17 -7.55 -19.45 1.06
CA LYS A 17 -7.01 -19.70 2.40
C LYS A 17 -5.73 -18.88 2.61
N ARG A 18 -5.68 -18.13 3.73
CA ARG A 18 -4.55 -17.27 4.10
C ARG A 18 -3.24 -18.06 4.18
N ASN A 19 -2.31 -17.69 3.33
CA ASN A 19 -0.92 -18.13 3.28
C ASN A 19 0.00 -16.90 3.48
N PRO A 20 1.23 -17.08 4.00
CA PRO A 20 2.22 -16.00 4.08
C PRO A 20 2.35 -15.16 2.80
N PHE A 21 2.35 -15.79 1.62
CA PHE A 21 2.43 -15.08 0.35
C PHE A 21 1.16 -14.29 0.00
N THR A 22 -0.02 -14.85 0.27
CA THR A 22 -1.29 -14.16 0.01
C THR A 22 -1.49 -12.97 0.94
N THR A 23 -0.91 -12.98 2.14
CA THR A 23 -0.95 -11.83 3.06
C THR A 23 -0.19 -10.64 2.51
N PHE A 24 0.98 -10.85 1.90
CA PHE A 24 1.72 -9.77 1.23
C PHE A 24 0.95 -9.22 0.04
N ILE A 25 0.41 -10.08 -0.82
CA ILE A 25 -0.38 -9.62 -1.97
C ILE A 25 -1.62 -8.86 -1.49
N LEU A 26 -2.32 -9.34 -0.46
CA LEU A 26 -3.50 -8.65 0.07
C LEU A 26 -3.15 -7.23 0.56
N ASN A 27 -2.07 -7.08 1.34
CA ASN A 27 -1.63 -5.76 1.81
C ASN A 27 -1.16 -4.87 0.65
N LEU A 28 -0.48 -5.44 -0.34
CA LEU A 28 -0.04 -4.71 -1.53
C LEU A 28 -1.25 -4.20 -2.34
N SER A 29 -2.24 -5.07 -2.58
CA SER A 29 -3.47 -4.68 -3.27
C SER A 29 -4.23 -3.58 -2.52
N ILE A 30 -4.24 -3.60 -1.19
CA ILE A 30 -4.84 -2.53 -0.37
C ILE A 30 -4.06 -1.22 -0.54
N ALA A 31 -2.73 -1.26 -0.46
CA ALA A 31 -1.88 -0.09 -0.66
C ALA A 31 -2.07 0.49 -2.08
N ASP A 32 -2.00 -0.34 -3.12
CA ASP A 32 -2.18 0.08 -4.51
C ASP A 32 -3.60 0.58 -4.80
N PHE A 33 -4.62 0.01 -4.15
CA PHE A 33 -5.98 0.56 -4.21
C PHE A 33 -6.04 1.96 -3.60
N GLY A 34 -5.39 2.16 -2.45
CA GLY A 34 -5.28 3.48 -1.79
C GLY A 34 -4.52 4.50 -2.64
N VAL A 35 -3.42 4.10 -3.29
CA VAL A 35 -2.66 4.96 -4.22
C VAL A 35 -3.56 5.42 -5.38
N LEU A 36 -4.27 4.49 -6.02
CA LEU A 36 -5.13 4.84 -7.15
C LEU A 36 -6.32 5.69 -6.73
N ALA A 37 -6.92 5.41 -5.58
CA ALA A 37 -8.03 6.20 -5.04
C ALA A 37 -7.58 7.63 -4.71
N SER A 38 -6.44 7.78 -4.02
CA SER A 38 -5.88 9.10 -3.68
C SER A 38 -5.47 9.90 -4.91
N LEU A 39 -4.91 9.25 -5.94
CA LEU A 39 -4.61 9.87 -7.24
C LEU A 39 -5.87 10.42 -7.92
N ILE A 40 -6.92 9.60 -8.04
CA ILE A 40 -8.18 10.01 -8.67
C ILE A 40 -8.80 11.18 -7.90
N MET A 41 -8.82 11.11 -6.57
CA MET A 41 -9.38 12.20 -5.75
C MET A 41 -8.57 13.48 -5.93
N THR A 42 -7.24 13.39 -5.90
CA THR A 42 -6.35 14.54 -6.11
C THR A 42 -6.60 15.20 -7.46
N ASP A 43 -6.72 14.41 -8.53
CA ASP A 43 -7.03 14.90 -9.89
C ASP A 43 -8.40 15.60 -9.96
N ILE A 44 -9.43 15.02 -9.32
CA ILE A 44 -10.75 15.65 -9.22
C ILE A 44 -10.65 17.00 -8.47
N PHE A 45 -9.92 17.07 -7.37
CA PHE A 45 -9.77 18.33 -6.63
C PHE A 45 -8.99 19.39 -7.40
N VAL A 46 -7.97 18.98 -8.16
CA VAL A 46 -7.22 19.89 -9.05
C VAL A 46 -8.13 20.43 -10.14
N THR A 47 -8.86 19.56 -10.85
CA THR A 47 -9.79 20.00 -11.92
C THR A 47 -10.89 20.92 -11.38
N VAL A 48 -11.48 20.60 -10.23
CA VAL A 48 -12.45 21.48 -9.54
C VAL A 48 -11.81 22.82 -9.15
N SER A 49 -10.59 22.83 -8.64
CA SER A 49 -9.88 24.07 -8.29
C SER A 49 -9.53 24.93 -9.50
N THR A 50 -9.37 24.35 -10.70
CA THR A 50 -9.11 25.10 -11.93
C THR A 50 -10.38 25.72 -12.53
N LEU A 51 -11.54 25.07 -12.34
CA LEU A 51 -12.83 25.51 -12.88
C LEU A 51 -13.61 26.43 -11.91
N GLY A 52 -13.41 26.26 -10.61
CA GLY A 52 -14.10 27.02 -9.55
C GLY A 52 -13.20 28.01 -8.81
N LYS A 53 -13.78 28.81 -7.91
CA LYS A 53 -13.00 29.63 -6.97
C LYS A 53 -12.26 28.72 -5.99
N ARG A 54 -10.96 28.96 -5.83
CA ARG A 54 -10.13 28.28 -4.81
C ARG A 54 -10.67 28.58 -3.42
N ASN A 55 -11.29 27.59 -2.81
CA ASN A 55 -11.79 27.64 -1.44
C ASN A 55 -10.81 26.92 -0.50
N ASN A 56 -10.66 27.41 0.73
CA ASN A 56 -9.79 26.79 1.74
C ASN A 56 -10.13 25.30 1.96
N ILE A 57 -11.42 24.94 1.87
CA ILE A 57 -11.90 23.56 2.00
C ILE A 57 -11.30 22.65 0.92
N VAL A 58 -11.32 23.07 -0.34
CA VAL A 58 -10.78 22.30 -1.48
C VAL A 58 -9.27 22.10 -1.31
N GLN A 59 -8.58 23.13 -0.82
CA GLN A 59 -7.13 23.06 -0.57
C GLN A 59 -6.80 22.12 0.60
N THR A 60 -7.58 22.12 1.68
CA THR A 60 -7.41 21.16 2.78
C THR A 60 -7.62 19.72 2.30
N PHE A 61 -8.66 19.46 1.51
CA PHE A 61 -8.89 18.11 0.97
C PHE A 61 -7.78 17.67 0.02
N PHE A 62 -7.34 18.54 -0.89
CA PHE A 62 -6.21 18.25 -1.77
C PHE A 62 -4.97 17.82 -0.98
N PHE A 63 -4.61 18.59 0.06
CA PHE A 63 -3.47 18.28 0.90
C PHE A 63 -3.63 16.93 1.62
N LEU A 64 -4.81 16.64 2.17
CA LEU A 64 -5.09 15.35 2.80
C LEU A 64 -4.96 14.17 1.82
N PHE A 65 -5.49 14.28 0.61
CA PHE A 65 -5.36 13.22 -0.39
C PHE A 65 -3.94 13.06 -0.91
N PHE A 66 -3.17 14.15 -0.98
CA PHE A 66 -1.75 14.11 -1.31
C PHE A 66 -0.94 13.37 -0.24
N GLU A 67 -1.19 13.63 1.04
CA GLU A 67 -0.55 12.90 2.15
C GLU A 67 -0.94 11.41 2.13
N LEU A 68 -2.23 11.10 1.91
CA LEU A 68 -2.69 9.72 1.76
C LEU A 68 -2.02 9.03 0.57
N PHE A 69 -1.80 9.74 -0.53
CA PHE A 69 -1.05 9.24 -1.68
C PHE A 69 0.39 8.90 -1.27
N PHE A 70 1.10 9.82 -0.62
CA PHE A 70 2.49 9.59 -0.19
C PHE A 70 2.62 8.40 0.76
N PHE A 71 1.69 8.27 1.71
CA PHE A 71 1.61 7.15 2.64
C PHE A 71 1.39 5.81 1.95
N THR A 72 0.34 5.72 1.13
CA THR A 72 -0.02 4.46 0.45
C THR A 72 1.02 4.09 -0.61
N TYR A 73 1.64 5.07 -1.26
CA TYR A 73 2.73 4.86 -2.22
C TYR A 73 3.97 4.30 -1.54
N SER A 74 4.38 4.88 -0.41
CA SER A 74 5.51 4.38 0.38
C SER A 74 5.27 2.94 0.85
N ALA A 75 4.06 2.65 1.35
CA ALA A 75 3.68 1.31 1.76
C ALA A 75 3.73 0.30 0.60
N SER A 76 3.23 0.68 -0.58
CA SER A 76 3.31 -0.14 -1.80
C SER A 76 4.76 -0.46 -2.16
N GLN A 77 5.65 0.54 -2.20
CA GLN A 77 7.07 0.34 -2.53
C GLN A 77 7.79 -0.57 -1.53
N PHE A 78 7.56 -0.38 -0.23
CA PHE A 78 8.15 -1.24 0.80
C PHE A 78 7.63 -2.68 0.74
N LEU A 79 6.33 -2.87 0.47
CA LEU A 79 5.75 -4.21 0.28
C LEU A 79 6.32 -4.90 -0.97
N LEU A 80 6.47 -4.19 -2.08
CA LEU A 80 7.08 -4.69 -3.31
C LEU A 80 8.54 -5.11 -3.08
N THR A 81 9.26 -4.30 -2.31
CA THR A 81 10.65 -4.59 -1.90
C THR A 81 10.70 -5.85 -1.02
N ALA A 82 9.81 -5.96 -0.03
CA ALA A 82 9.74 -7.14 0.83
C ALA A 82 9.38 -8.43 0.07
N ILE A 83 8.44 -8.35 -0.89
CA ILE A 83 8.09 -9.47 -1.77
C ILE A 83 9.30 -9.85 -2.64
N SER A 84 9.98 -8.87 -3.24
CA SER A 84 11.19 -9.11 -4.04
C SER A 84 12.26 -9.82 -3.22
N LEU A 85 12.51 -9.36 -2.00
CA LEU A 85 13.48 -9.98 -1.09
C LEU A 85 13.06 -11.41 -0.70
N ASP A 86 11.79 -11.64 -0.35
CA ASP A 86 11.26 -12.98 -0.05
C ASP A 86 11.47 -13.94 -1.23
N ARG A 87 11.22 -13.47 -2.46
CA ARG A 87 11.48 -14.24 -3.69
C ARG A 87 12.96 -14.48 -3.94
N CYS A 88 13.83 -13.48 -3.76
CA CYS A 88 15.27 -13.64 -3.90
C CYS A 88 15.82 -14.66 -2.91
N VAL A 89 15.40 -14.62 -1.63
CA VAL A 89 15.81 -15.58 -0.60
C VAL A 89 15.31 -16.98 -0.93
N ALA A 90 14.07 -17.12 -1.42
CA ALA A 90 13.53 -18.42 -1.83
C ALA A 90 14.31 -19.07 -2.99
N VAL A 91 14.86 -18.27 -3.91
CA VAL A 91 15.68 -18.75 -5.03
C VAL A 91 17.11 -19.09 -4.60
N LEU A 92 17.73 -18.25 -3.76
CA LEU A 92 19.11 -18.45 -3.30
C LEU A 92 19.23 -19.57 -2.25
N PHE A 93 18.25 -19.70 -1.35
CA PHE A 93 18.28 -20.66 -0.23
C PHE A 93 16.96 -21.46 -0.14
N PRO A 94 16.70 -22.35 -1.11
CA PRO A 94 15.43 -23.09 -1.20
C PRO A 94 15.18 -24.04 -0.01
N LEU A 95 16.24 -24.60 0.59
CA LEU A 95 16.15 -25.52 1.72
C LEU A 95 15.75 -24.80 3.03
N TRP A 96 16.26 -23.58 3.24
CA TRP A 96 15.95 -22.80 4.43
C TRP A 96 14.54 -22.20 4.37
N HIS A 97 14.13 -21.70 3.21
CA HIS A 97 12.78 -21.17 2.99
C HIS A 97 11.67 -22.22 3.23
N ARG A 98 11.95 -23.51 2.97
CA ARG A 98 10.96 -24.58 3.18
C ARG A 98 10.86 -25.03 4.65
N CYS A 99 11.95 -24.99 5.40
CA CYS A 99 12.01 -25.48 6.78
C CYS A 99 11.77 -24.40 7.85
N HIS A 100 11.91 -23.11 7.50
CA HIS A 100 11.97 -22.03 8.49
C HIS A 100 10.98 -20.89 8.22
N ARG A 101 9.82 -21.19 7.61
CA ARG A 101 8.78 -20.17 7.33
C ARG A 101 7.64 -20.22 8.36
N PRO A 102 7.77 -19.56 9.52
CA PRO A 102 6.66 -19.41 10.44
C PRO A 102 5.52 -18.62 9.79
N PRO A 103 4.26 -18.99 10.06
CA PRO A 103 3.09 -18.37 9.44
C PRO A 103 2.85 -16.91 9.88
N TYR A 104 3.48 -16.46 10.97
CA TYR A 104 3.27 -15.12 11.55
C TYR A 104 4.22 -14.04 11.03
N LEU A 105 5.40 -14.40 10.49
CA LEU A 105 6.39 -13.43 9.99
C LEU A 105 5.83 -12.46 8.93
N PRO A 106 5.07 -12.89 7.92
CA PRO A 106 4.54 -11.97 6.89
C PRO A 106 3.60 -10.91 7.47
N THR A 107 2.76 -11.30 8.42
CA THR A 107 1.86 -10.36 9.09
C THR A 107 2.66 -9.33 9.87
N LEU A 108 3.70 -9.77 10.59
CA LEU A 108 4.58 -8.88 11.34
C LEU A 108 5.36 -7.94 10.42
N VAL A 109 5.89 -8.43 9.30
CA VAL A 109 6.56 -7.60 8.29
C VAL A 109 5.58 -6.59 7.68
N CYS A 110 4.35 -6.98 7.36
CA CYS A 110 3.34 -6.03 6.87
C CYS A 110 3.06 -4.93 7.91
N VAL A 111 2.85 -5.30 9.18
CA VAL A 111 2.62 -4.32 10.26
C VAL A 111 3.82 -3.35 10.39
N LEU A 112 5.04 -3.85 10.35
CA LEU A 112 6.24 -3.01 10.38
C LEU A 112 6.30 -2.06 9.17
N ILE A 113 5.96 -2.54 7.97
CA ILE A 113 5.93 -1.70 6.77
C ILE A 113 4.88 -0.61 6.89
N TRP A 114 3.69 -0.91 7.41
CA TRP A 114 2.65 0.09 7.65
C TRP A 114 3.11 1.16 8.65
N ILE A 115 3.75 0.75 9.75
CA ILE A 115 4.32 1.68 10.75
C ILE A 115 5.41 2.55 10.12
N LEU A 116 6.33 1.95 9.35
CA LEU A 116 7.42 2.67 8.71
C LEU A 116 6.90 3.69 7.68
N SER A 117 5.90 3.30 6.89
CA SER A 117 5.24 4.17 5.91
C SER A 117 4.54 5.33 6.60
N PHE A 118 3.87 5.06 7.73
CA PHE A 118 3.22 6.09 8.53
C PHE A 118 4.24 7.07 9.11
N LEU A 119 5.34 6.57 9.67
CA LEU A 119 6.40 7.40 10.20
C LEU A 119 7.02 8.29 9.11
N LEU A 120 7.28 7.73 7.92
CA LEU A 120 7.82 8.49 6.80
C LEU A 120 6.86 9.60 6.34
N SER A 121 5.56 9.30 6.31
CA SER A 121 4.53 10.28 5.95
C SER A 121 4.39 11.36 7.01
N ALA A 122 4.46 10.99 8.30
CA ALA A 122 4.45 11.97 9.39
C ALA A 122 5.67 12.89 9.36
N VAL A 123 6.86 12.37 9.02
CA VAL A 123 8.06 13.18 8.82
C VAL A 123 7.88 14.13 7.63
N HIS A 124 7.30 13.65 6.52
CA HIS A 124 7.00 14.48 5.36
C HIS A 124 6.01 15.61 5.67
N PHE A 125 4.98 15.31 6.47
CA PHE A 125 3.98 16.30 6.89
C PHE A 125 4.56 17.39 7.80
N ILE A 126 5.57 17.05 8.62
CA ILE A 126 6.18 17.98 9.60
C ILE A 126 7.27 18.87 8.97
N LEU A 127 8.01 18.35 7.98
CA LEU A 127 9.15 19.02 7.35
C LEU A 127 8.72 19.99 6.24
#